data_AF-A0A1J5NL25-F1
#
_entry.id   AF-A0A1J5NL25-F1
#
_cell.length_a   1.000
_cell.length_b   1.000
_cell.length_c   1.000
_cell.angle_alpha   90.00
_cell.angle_beta   90.00
_cell.angle_gamma   90.00
#
_symmetry.space_group_name_H-M   'P 1'
#
loop_
_entity.id
_entity.type
_entity.pdbx_description
1 polymer ?
#
loop_
_entity_poly.entity_id
_entity_poly.type
_entity_poly.pdbx_seq_one_letter_code
_entity_poly.pdbx_strand_id
1 'polypeptide(L)'
;MNGKPKTIDFGAPVEFGAHVFRVEIPASKTGEVRIIEDYGYKGGENGLPYEEERVVLPRSIWSAIAETARKDFNARLKAQKVTTGRWKTGKNLLDRLLGKELCVLAWAAERAKPDELPVICSKWAALRPEERWWLFSMTAAEAGLSADRERGWRKALYFALSDGNTEQQSKPRKRRHYDEDAIQMTLFPFERKTLQA
;
A
#
# COMPACT_ATOMS: atom_id res chain seq x y z
N MET A 1 -20.59 -0.10 -27.14
CA MET A 1 -19.80 -1.33 -27.32
C MET A 1 -19.07 -1.62 -26.01
N ASN A 2 -19.66 -2.40 -25.10
CA ASN A 2 -19.05 -2.65 -23.77
C ASN A 2 -18.14 -3.88 -23.81
N GLY A 3 -16.99 -3.73 -24.45
CA GLY A 3 -15.90 -4.70 -24.33
C GLY A 3 -15.19 -4.49 -22.99
N LYS A 4 -15.03 -5.54 -22.19
CA LYS A 4 -14.18 -5.46 -20.99
C LYS A 4 -12.77 -5.00 -21.40
N PRO A 5 -12.15 -4.05 -20.66
CA PRO A 5 -10.82 -3.58 -20.98
C PRO A 5 -9.83 -4.75 -20.98
N LYS A 6 -8.99 -4.81 -22.02
CA LYS A 6 -7.92 -5.80 -22.12
C LYS A 6 -6.86 -5.49 -21.06
N THR A 7 -6.42 -6.52 -20.35
CA THR A 7 -5.44 -6.39 -19.27
C THR A 7 -4.30 -7.39 -19.42
N ILE A 8 -3.17 -7.09 -18.78
CA ILE A 8 -1.97 -7.92 -18.73
C ILE A 8 -1.47 -8.09 -17.28
N ASP A 9 -0.76 -9.19 -17.03
CA ASP A 9 -0.17 -9.55 -15.74
C ASP A 9 -1.19 -9.43 -14.58
N PHE A 10 -1.01 -8.48 -13.65
CA PHE A 10 -1.91 -8.29 -12.51
C PHE A 10 -2.95 -7.20 -12.81
N GLY A 11 -3.74 -7.41 -13.88
CA GLY A 11 -4.86 -6.52 -14.22
C GLY A 11 -4.46 -5.17 -14.80
N ALA A 12 -3.19 -4.97 -15.18
CA ALA A 12 -2.75 -3.71 -15.77
C ALA A 12 -3.43 -3.48 -17.14
N PRO A 13 -3.93 -2.26 -17.43
CA PRO A 13 -4.45 -1.95 -18.76
C PRO A 13 -3.36 -2.09 -19.84
N VAL A 14 -3.71 -2.64 -21.00
CA VAL A 14 -2.79 -2.74 -22.16
C VAL A 14 -2.70 -1.44 -22.97
N GLU A 15 -3.53 -0.46 -22.62
CA GLU A 15 -3.56 0.83 -23.29
C GLU A 15 -2.23 1.57 -23.09
N PHE A 16 -1.69 2.07 -24.19
CA PHE A 16 -0.43 2.81 -24.15
C PHE A 16 -0.61 4.15 -23.44
N GLY A 17 0.32 4.49 -22.54
CA GLY A 17 0.23 5.70 -21.72
C GLY A 17 -0.73 5.58 -20.52
N ALA A 18 -1.18 4.37 -20.18
CA ALA A 18 -1.97 4.15 -18.97
C ALA A 18 -1.12 4.26 -17.69
N HIS A 19 -1.73 4.77 -16.61
CA HIS A 19 -1.12 4.79 -15.27
C HIS A 19 -1.08 3.38 -14.70
N VAL A 20 0.12 2.86 -14.51
CA VAL A 20 0.37 1.48 -14.03
C VAL A 20 1.44 1.45 -12.96
N PHE A 21 1.55 0.31 -12.29
CA PHE A 21 2.74 -0.01 -11.52
C PHE A 21 3.55 -1.08 -12.23
N ARG A 22 4.86 -1.03 -12.06
CA ARG A 22 5.82 -1.96 -12.63
C ARG A 22 6.72 -2.52 -11.53
N VAL A 23 6.78 -3.84 -11.44
CA VAL A 23 7.76 -4.55 -10.61
C VAL A 23 8.84 -5.12 -11.52
N GLU A 24 10.09 -4.70 -11.28
CA GLU A 24 11.26 -5.19 -11.99
C GLU A 24 12.02 -6.20 -11.15
N ILE A 25 11.98 -7.45 -11.61
CA ILE A 25 12.67 -8.56 -10.97
C ILE A 25 13.93 -8.87 -11.76
N PRO A 26 15.14 -8.64 -11.23
CA PRO A 26 16.37 -8.96 -11.94
C PRO A 26 16.55 -10.48 -12.05
N ALA A 27 17.29 -10.91 -13.08
CA ALA A 27 17.67 -12.32 -13.25
C ALA A 27 18.64 -12.80 -12.15
N SER A 28 19.45 -11.88 -11.62
CA SER A 28 20.38 -12.16 -10.52
C SER A 28 19.64 -12.55 -9.25
N LYS A 29 20.15 -13.57 -8.55
CA LYS A 29 19.65 -14.01 -7.24
C LYS A 29 19.96 -13.01 -6.11
N THR A 30 20.86 -12.06 -6.34
CA THR A 30 21.22 -11.01 -5.37
C THR A 30 20.77 -9.63 -5.81
N GLY A 31 20.20 -9.50 -7.02
CA GLY A 31 19.75 -8.21 -7.53
C GLY A 31 18.54 -7.68 -6.76
N GLU A 32 18.49 -6.37 -6.57
CA GLU A 32 17.38 -5.70 -5.92
C GLU A 32 16.14 -5.66 -6.82
N VAL A 33 14.97 -5.84 -6.21
CA VAL A 33 13.67 -5.73 -6.89
C VAL A 33 13.18 -4.30 -6.75
N ARG A 34 12.78 -3.69 -7.87
CA ARG A 34 12.27 -2.32 -7.91
C ARG A 34 10.76 -2.31 -8.12
N ILE A 35 10.07 -1.44 -7.40
CA ILE A 35 8.64 -1.17 -7.57
C ILE A 35 8.52 0.29 -8.00
N ILE A 36 8.01 0.50 -9.20
CA ILE A 36 7.96 1.81 -9.84
C ILE A 36 6.51 2.13 -10.18
N GLU A 37 6.07 3.34 -9.84
CA GLU A 37 4.80 3.91 -10.29
C GLU A 37 5.07 4.66 -11.59
N ASP A 38 4.39 4.28 -12.67
CA ASP A 38 4.49 4.89 -13.99
C ASP A 38 3.19 5.63 -14.27
N TYR A 39 3.24 6.96 -14.29
CA TYR A 39 2.06 7.80 -14.43
C TYR A 39 1.50 7.85 -15.85
N GLY A 40 2.17 7.21 -16.81
CA GLY A 40 1.76 7.21 -18.21
C GLY A 40 1.67 8.63 -18.76
N TYR A 41 0.62 8.93 -19.52
CA TYR A 41 0.43 10.26 -20.12
C TYR A 41 0.20 11.39 -19.13
N LYS A 42 -0.17 11.09 -17.88
CA LYS A 42 -0.24 12.11 -16.83
C LYS A 42 1.13 12.55 -16.36
N GLY A 43 2.17 11.76 -16.65
CA GLY A 43 3.54 12.15 -16.40
C GLY A 43 3.88 13.46 -17.11
N GLY A 44 4.48 14.39 -16.38
CA GLY A 44 4.81 15.74 -16.86
C GLY A 44 3.68 16.76 -16.71
N GLU A 45 2.43 16.34 -16.47
CA GLU A 45 1.31 17.27 -16.23
C GLU A 45 1.41 17.89 -14.84
N ASN A 46 1.30 19.21 -14.71
CA ASN A 46 1.29 19.94 -13.43
C ASN A 46 2.49 19.61 -12.51
N GLY A 47 3.65 19.29 -13.10
CA GLY A 47 4.84 18.91 -12.34
C GLY A 47 4.83 17.47 -11.80
N LEU A 48 3.86 16.63 -12.22
CA LEU A 48 3.86 15.21 -11.90
C LEU A 48 5.07 14.55 -12.56
N PRO A 49 5.88 13.76 -11.84
CA PRO A 49 6.95 12.99 -12.46
C PRO A 49 6.39 11.97 -13.45
N TYR A 50 7.20 11.56 -14.43
CA TYR A 50 6.83 10.48 -15.34
C TYR A 50 6.77 9.13 -14.62
N GLU A 51 7.76 8.88 -13.76
CA GLU A 51 7.83 7.69 -12.93
C GLU A 51 8.42 8.02 -11.56
N GLU A 52 8.00 7.25 -10.55
CA GLU A 52 8.58 7.29 -9.21
C GLU A 52 9.02 5.90 -8.78
N GLU A 53 10.30 5.78 -8.41
CA GLU A 53 10.80 4.58 -7.75
C GLU A 53 10.30 4.56 -6.30
N ARG A 54 9.21 3.83 -6.06
CA ARG A 54 8.54 3.74 -4.76
C ARG A 54 9.31 2.87 -3.77
N VAL A 55 9.89 1.78 -4.27
CA VAL A 55 10.56 0.79 -3.44
C VAL A 55 11.74 0.15 -4.17
N VAL A 56 12.83 -0.06 -3.43
CA VAL A 56 13.93 -0.95 -3.81
C VAL A 56 14.10 -1.94 -2.67
N LEU A 57 13.92 -3.23 -2.96
CA LEU A 57 13.98 -4.31 -1.97
C LEU A 57 15.13 -5.28 -2.25
N PRO A 58 15.83 -5.76 -1.21
CA PRO A 58 16.66 -6.95 -1.33
C PRO A 58 15.84 -8.15 -1.83
N ARG A 59 16.48 -9.02 -2.61
CA ARG A 59 15.83 -10.21 -3.19
C ARG A 59 15.17 -11.11 -2.15
N SER A 60 15.78 -11.24 -0.97
CA SER A 60 15.27 -12.04 0.14
C SER A 60 13.93 -11.53 0.67
N ILE A 61 13.82 -10.23 0.94
CA ILE A 61 12.58 -9.59 1.41
C ILE A 61 11.47 -9.72 0.37
N TRP A 62 11.79 -9.41 -0.90
CA TRP A 62 10.83 -9.60 -1.99
C TRP A 62 10.29 -11.03 -2.04
N SER A 63 11.18 -12.02 -1.96
CA SER A 63 10.80 -13.43 -2.05
C SER A 63 9.85 -13.86 -0.92
N ALA A 64 9.98 -13.24 0.26
CA ALA A 64 9.09 -13.52 1.39
C ALA A 64 7.68 -12.93 1.21
N ILE A 65 7.54 -11.77 0.58
CA ILE A 65 6.24 -11.08 0.44
C ILE A 65 5.52 -11.37 -0.88
N ALA A 66 6.25 -11.76 -1.93
CA ALA A 66 5.73 -11.87 -3.29
C ALA A 66 4.55 -12.85 -3.39
N GLU A 67 4.63 -14.00 -2.72
CA GLU A 67 3.58 -15.01 -2.81
C GLU A 67 2.29 -14.60 -2.09
N THR A 68 2.40 -13.88 -0.97
CA THR A 68 1.26 -13.28 -0.26
C THR A 68 0.52 -12.31 -1.17
N ALA A 69 1.24 -11.35 -1.76
CA ALA A 69 0.67 -10.39 -2.70
C ALA A 69 0.03 -11.08 -3.91
N ARG A 70 0.71 -12.07 -4.50
CA ARG A 70 0.20 -12.83 -5.66
C ARG A 70 -1.14 -13.49 -5.37
N LYS A 71 -1.27 -14.14 -4.20
CA LYS A 71 -2.48 -14.87 -3.81
C LYS A 71 -3.65 -13.91 -3.59
N ASP A 72 -3.43 -12.82 -2.84
CA ASP A 72 -4.45 -11.79 -2.58
C ASP A 72 -4.95 -11.16 -3.89
N PHE A 73 -4.03 -10.71 -4.73
CA PHE A 73 -4.36 -10.07 -6.00
C PHE A 73 -5.09 -11.03 -6.94
N ASN A 74 -4.61 -12.25 -7.10
CA ASN A 74 -5.24 -13.21 -8.00
C ASN A 74 -6.61 -13.68 -7.53
N ALA A 75 -6.86 -13.75 -6.21
CA ALA A 75 -8.20 -14.03 -5.70
C ALA A 75 -9.20 -12.95 -6.15
N ARG A 76 -8.79 -11.68 -6.07
CA ARG A 76 -9.61 -10.52 -6.47
C ARG A 76 -9.77 -10.42 -7.99
N LEU A 77 -8.71 -10.60 -8.76
CA LEU A 77 -8.77 -10.63 -10.22
C LEU A 77 -9.72 -11.74 -10.71
N LYS A 78 -9.62 -12.94 -10.12
CA LYS A 78 -10.53 -14.06 -10.43
C LYS A 78 -11.98 -13.72 -10.11
N ALA A 79 -12.27 -13.11 -8.97
CA ALA A 79 -13.61 -12.68 -8.60
C ALA A 79 -14.22 -11.68 -9.61
N GLN A 80 -13.37 -10.82 -10.20
CA GLN A 80 -13.77 -9.85 -11.23
C GLN A 80 -13.77 -10.42 -12.66
N LYS A 81 -13.45 -11.71 -12.83
CA LYS A 81 -13.27 -12.37 -14.13
C LYS A 81 -12.22 -11.66 -14.99
N VAL A 82 -11.13 -11.23 -14.36
CA VAL A 82 -9.92 -10.69 -14.98
C VAL A 82 -8.84 -11.77 -14.96
N THR A 83 -7.96 -11.77 -15.96
CA THR A 83 -6.82 -12.70 -16.03
C THR A 83 -5.92 -12.53 -14.81
N THR A 84 -5.47 -13.64 -14.24
CA THR A 84 -4.57 -13.65 -13.08
C THR A 84 -3.10 -13.52 -13.50
N GLY A 85 -2.28 -12.97 -12.61
CA GLY A 85 -0.86 -12.74 -12.84
C GLY A 85 0.05 -13.78 -12.18
N ARG A 86 1.30 -13.85 -12.65
CA ARG A 86 2.39 -14.58 -12.01
C ARG A 86 3.65 -13.72 -12.07
N TRP A 87 4.41 -13.69 -10.98
CA TRP A 87 5.71 -13.04 -10.96
C TRP A 87 6.69 -13.76 -11.90
N LYS A 88 7.31 -13.01 -12.80
CA LYS A 88 8.34 -13.45 -13.73
C LYS A 88 9.57 -12.55 -13.62
N THR A 89 10.73 -13.06 -14.02
CA THR A 89 11.92 -12.23 -14.21
C THR A 89 11.65 -11.16 -15.26
N GLY A 90 12.21 -9.96 -15.08
CA GLY A 90 11.95 -8.79 -15.89
C GLY A 90 10.78 -7.97 -15.36
N LYS A 91 10.02 -7.36 -16.27
CA LYS A 91 8.92 -6.44 -15.97
C LYS A 91 7.62 -7.19 -15.71
N ASN A 92 6.94 -6.82 -14.63
CA ASN A 92 5.61 -7.31 -14.26
C ASN A 92 4.71 -6.09 -14.07
N LEU A 93 3.58 -6.03 -14.78
CA LEU A 93 2.68 -4.88 -14.72
C LEU A 93 1.51 -5.14 -13.76
N LEU A 94 1.09 -4.09 -13.07
CA LEU A 94 -0.02 -4.11 -12.14
C LEU A 94 -0.99 -2.97 -12.43
N ASP A 95 -2.28 -3.23 -12.21
CA ASP A 95 -3.26 -2.17 -12.03
C ASP A 95 -2.79 -1.20 -10.93
N ARG A 96 -3.13 0.10 -11.10
CA ARG A 96 -2.68 1.17 -10.20
C ARG A 96 -3.04 0.92 -8.75
N LEU A 97 -4.20 0.32 -8.45
CA LEU A 97 -4.65 0.10 -7.07
C LEU A 97 -3.88 -1.07 -6.45
N LEU A 98 -3.66 -2.14 -7.20
CA LEU A 98 -2.85 -3.27 -6.72
C LEU A 98 -1.38 -2.85 -6.50
N GLY A 99 -0.85 -1.97 -7.34
CA GLY A 99 0.46 -1.35 -7.17
C GLY A 99 0.59 -0.58 -5.84
N LYS A 100 -0.41 0.25 -5.52
CA LYS A 100 -0.46 0.97 -4.23
C LYS A 100 -0.46 0.03 -3.04
N GLU A 101 -1.27 -1.03 -3.10
CA GLU A 101 -1.35 -2.03 -2.04
C GLU A 101 -0.03 -2.78 -1.86
N LEU A 102 0.66 -3.10 -2.97
CA LEU A 102 1.97 -3.73 -2.94
C LEU A 102 3.02 -2.83 -2.29
N CYS A 103 2.99 -1.52 -2.57
CA CYS A 103 3.88 -0.57 -1.91
C CYS A 103 3.71 -0.59 -0.39
N VAL A 104 2.48 -0.65 0.14
CA VAL A 104 2.25 -0.72 1.59
C VAL A 104 2.87 -1.98 2.20
N LEU A 105 2.69 -3.14 1.56
CA LEU A 105 3.33 -4.39 2.00
C LEU A 105 4.85 -4.28 1.99
N ALA A 106 5.40 -3.73 0.91
CA ALA A 106 6.83 -3.61 0.70
C ALA A 106 7.48 -2.62 1.68
N TRP A 107 6.86 -1.46 1.92
CA TRP A 107 7.29 -0.46 2.89
C TRP A 107 7.32 -0.99 4.31
N ALA A 108 6.34 -1.82 4.69
CA ALA A 108 6.36 -2.47 5.99
C ALA A 108 7.43 -3.57 6.09
N ALA A 109 7.69 -4.29 5.00
CA ALA A 109 8.61 -5.43 4.99
C ALA A 109 10.09 -5.05 4.82
N GLU A 110 10.40 -3.88 4.27
CA GLU A 110 11.76 -3.52 3.81
C GLU A 110 12.84 -3.53 4.91
N ARG A 111 12.45 -3.46 6.19
CA ARG A 111 13.34 -3.53 7.36
C ARG A 111 13.10 -4.73 8.25
N ALA A 112 12.10 -5.54 7.91
CA ALA A 112 11.68 -6.64 8.75
C ALA A 112 12.75 -7.71 8.82
N LYS A 113 12.94 -8.23 10.03
CA LYS A 113 13.72 -9.44 10.22
C LYS A 113 12.96 -10.63 9.62
N PRO A 114 13.66 -11.72 9.26
CA PRO A 114 13.03 -12.88 8.63
C PRO A 114 11.84 -13.48 9.41
N ASP A 115 11.87 -13.39 10.73
CA ASP A 115 10.81 -13.84 11.66
C ASP A 115 9.59 -12.91 11.71
N GLU A 116 9.74 -11.63 11.38
CA GLU A 116 8.66 -10.64 11.36
C GLU A 116 7.87 -10.66 10.03
N LEU A 117 8.49 -11.10 8.93
CA LEU A 117 7.89 -11.10 7.59
C LEU A 117 6.56 -11.87 7.49
N PRO A 118 6.40 -13.08 8.11
CA PRO A 118 5.13 -13.78 8.10
C PRO A 118 4.00 -13.00 8.82
N VAL A 119 4.33 -12.31 9.92
CA VAL A 119 3.38 -11.48 10.67
C VAL A 119 2.92 -10.31 9.82
N ILE A 120 3.85 -9.60 9.18
CA ILE A 120 3.55 -8.49 8.27
C ILE A 120 2.64 -8.95 7.14
N CYS A 121 2.97 -10.08 6.50
CA CYS A 121 2.16 -10.65 5.43
C CYS A 121 0.72 -10.94 5.89
N SER A 122 0.57 -11.56 7.08
CA SER A 122 -0.73 -11.89 7.65
C SER A 122 -1.56 -10.64 7.95
N LYS A 123 -0.96 -9.66 8.65
CA LYS A 123 -1.65 -8.42 8.99
C LYS A 123 -2.03 -7.59 7.78
N TRP A 124 -1.12 -7.46 6.81
CA TRP A 124 -1.42 -6.77 5.55
C TRP A 124 -2.56 -7.47 4.78
N ALA A 125 -2.58 -8.81 4.73
CA ALA A 125 -3.64 -9.56 4.09
C ALA A 125 -5.00 -9.39 4.78
N ALA A 126 -5.01 -9.16 6.10
CA ALA A 126 -6.22 -8.89 6.88
C ALA A 126 -6.79 -7.47 6.68
N LEU A 127 -5.99 -6.51 6.20
CA LEU A 127 -6.46 -5.17 5.86
C LEU A 127 -7.39 -5.22 4.63
N ARG A 128 -8.44 -4.41 4.67
CA ARG A 128 -9.30 -4.15 3.52
C ARG A 128 -8.53 -3.36 2.46
N PRO A 129 -8.85 -3.52 1.16
CA PRO A 129 -8.22 -2.75 0.10
C PRO A 129 -8.25 -1.23 0.33
N GLU A 130 -9.35 -0.70 0.86
CA GLU A 130 -9.52 0.72 1.13
C GLU A 130 -8.56 1.22 2.22
N GLU A 131 -8.36 0.42 3.27
CA GLU A 131 -7.38 0.71 4.34
C GLU A 131 -5.96 0.75 3.76
N ARG A 132 -5.64 -0.19 2.86
CA ARG A 132 -4.34 -0.22 2.17
C ARG A 132 -4.16 1.02 1.28
N TRP A 133 -5.19 1.47 0.55
CA TRP A 133 -5.09 2.67 -0.27
C TRP A 133 -4.98 3.95 0.55
N TRP A 134 -5.65 4.00 1.70
CA TRP A 134 -5.51 5.10 2.64
C TRP A 134 -4.08 5.16 3.20
N LEU A 135 -3.56 4.03 3.68
CA LEU A 135 -2.17 3.91 4.14
C LEU A 135 -1.16 4.28 3.06
N PHE A 136 -1.42 3.88 1.80
CA PHE A 136 -0.59 4.30 0.67
C PHE A 136 -0.57 5.82 0.54
N SER A 137 -1.73 6.46 0.53
CA SER A 137 -1.85 7.90 0.31
C SER A 137 -1.16 8.70 1.41
N MET A 138 -1.28 8.25 2.67
CA MET A 138 -0.61 8.91 3.79
C MET A 138 0.90 8.73 3.77
N THR A 139 1.36 7.53 3.41
CA THR A 139 2.80 7.28 3.34
C THR A 139 3.43 7.96 2.12
N ALA A 140 2.78 7.93 0.96
CA ALA A 140 3.29 8.53 -0.27
C ALA A 140 3.42 10.06 -0.19
N ALA A 141 2.54 10.72 0.58
CA ALA A 141 2.57 12.17 0.78
C ALA A 141 3.81 12.65 1.55
N GLU A 142 4.38 11.80 2.43
CA GLU A 142 5.52 12.19 3.29
C GLU A 142 6.82 11.42 3.00
N ALA A 143 6.73 10.17 2.55
CA ALA A 143 7.84 9.22 2.48
C ALA A 143 7.67 8.21 1.31
N GLY A 144 7.22 8.71 0.16
CA GLY A 144 6.82 7.91 -0.98
C GLY A 144 7.94 7.41 -1.89
N LEU A 145 9.17 7.92 -1.76
CA LEU A 145 10.29 7.55 -2.64
C LEU A 145 11.15 6.45 -2.02
N SER A 146 11.92 5.74 -2.84
CA SER A 146 12.79 4.63 -2.41
C SER A 146 13.86 5.04 -1.39
N ALA A 147 14.22 6.33 -1.34
CA ALA A 147 15.17 6.90 -0.39
C ALA A 147 14.57 7.19 1.00
N ASP A 148 13.25 7.31 1.14
CA ASP A 148 12.60 7.78 2.37
C ASP A 148 12.36 6.69 3.42
N ARG A 149 13.15 5.61 3.39
CA ARG A 149 12.91 4.35 4.13
C ARG A 149 12.73 4.49 5.64
N GLU A 150 13.11 5.62 6.23
CA GLU A 150 13.32 5.77 7.67
C GLU A 150 12.46 6.85 8.33
N ARG A 151 11.54 7.47 7.58
CA ARG A 151 10.82 8.67 8.02
C ARG A 151 9.30 8.47 8.09
N GLY A 152 8.69 9.19 9.03
CA GLY A 152 7.24 9.37 9.16
C GLY A 152 6.43 8.06 9.08
N TRP A 153 5.39 8.10 8.25
CA TRP A 153 4.45 6.99 8.06
C TRP A 153 5.09 5.68 7.60
N ARG A 154 6.20 5.73 6.86
CA ARG A 154 6.87 4.50 6.40
C ARG A 154 7.45 3.71 7.56
N LYS A 155 8.06 4.41 8.53
CA LYS A 155 8.51 3.80 9.79
C LYS A 155 7.33 3.33 10.65
N ALA A 156 6.23 4.09 10.67
CA ALA A 156 5.02 3.70 11.39
C ALA A 156 4.39 2.41 10.83
N LEU A 157 4.36 2.26 9.50
CA LEU A 157 3.85 1.06 8.82
C LEU A 157 4.60 -0.20 9.26
N TYR A 158 5.94 -0.12 9.32
CA TYR A 158 6.76 -1.22 9.83
C TYR A 158 6.30 -1.63 11.23
N PHE A 159 6.29 -0.71 12.20
CA PHE A 159 5.91 -1.04 13.57
C PHE A 159 4.45 -1.52 13.70
N ALA A 160 3.53 -0.96 12.93
CA ALA A 160 2.13 -1.37 12.94
C ALA A 160 1.96 -2.84 12.48
N LEU A 161 2.76 -3.28 11.49
CA LEU A 161 2.60 -4.58 10.85
C LEU A 161 3.59 -5.65 11.33
N SER A 162 4.71 -5.31 11.98
CA SER A 162 5.72 -6.27 12.45
C SER A 162 5.51 -6.81 13.87
N ASP A 163 4.36 -6.51 14.48
CA ASP A 163 4.05 -6.77 15.90
C ASP A 163 4.90 -5.99 16.92
N GLY A 164 5.78 -5.11 16.46
CA GLY A 164 6.54 -4.20 17.31
C GLY A 164 7.23 -4.95 18.45
N ASN A 165 8.43 -5.46 18.23
CA ASN A 165 9.31 -5.74 19.36
C ASN A 165 9.72 -4.39 19.99
N THR A 166 8.77 -3.75 20.67
CA THR A 166 9.01 -2.67 21.60
C THR A 166 9.61 -3.33 22.84
N GLU A 167 10.94 -3.42 22.87
CA GLU A 167 11.70 -3.56 24.12
C GLU A 167 11.33 -2.45 25.15
N GLN A 168 10.55 -1.45 24.72
CA GLN A 168 9.91 -0.42 25.54
C GLN A 168 8.38 -0.55 25.51
N GLN A 169 7.80 -1.66 25.95
CA GLN A 169 6.41 -1.64 26.39
C GLN A 169 6.31 -0.82 27.68
N SER A 170 6.11 0.49 27.54
CA SER A 170 5.59 1.30 28.64
C SER A 170 4.25 0.69 29.08
N LYS A 171 4.11 0.48 30.39
CA LYS A 171 2.94 -0.16 31.02
C LYS A 171 1.64 0.39 30.40
N PRO A 172 0.63 -0.46 30.12
CA PRO A 172 -0.63 0.00 29.56
C PRO A 172 -1.16 1.15 30.42
N ARG A 173 -1.22 2.35 29.85
CA ARG A 173 -1.85 3.49 30.53
C ARG A 173 -3.30 3.09 30.80
N LYS A 174 -3.69 3.05 32.07
CA LYS A 174 -5.11 2.94 32.46
C LYS A 174 -5.88 3.95 31.63
N ARG A 175 -6.90 3.49 30.90
CA ARG A 175 -7.85 4.38 30.21
C ARG A 175 -8.33 5.39 31.27
N ARG A 176 -8.06 6.67 31.05
CA ARG A 176 -8.70 7.72 31.85
C ARG A 176 -10.20 7.55 31.63
N HIS A 177 -10.97 7.56 32.71
CA HIS A 177 -12.43 7.61 32.62
C HIS A 177 -12.76 8.83 31.74
N TYR A 178 -13.39 8.56 30.59
CA TYR A 178 -13.84 9.60 29.70
C TYR A 178 -15.04 10.24 30.39
N ASP A 179 -14.94 11.53 30.70
CA ASP A 179 -16.06 12.27 31.26
C ASP A 179 -16.99 12.60 30.07
N GLU A 180 -18.07 11.83 29.91
CA GLU A 180 -19.02 12.00 28.79
C GLU A 180 -19.62 13.41 28.73
N ASP A 181 -19.63 14.12 29.86
CA ASP A 181 -20.20 15.46 29.98
C ASP A 181 -19.28 16.57 29.43
N ALA A 182 -18.00 16.29 29.17
CA ALA A 182 -17.03 17.32 28.75
C ALA A 182 -16.95 17.52 27.23
N ILE A 183 -17.62 16.69 26.42
CA ILE A 183 -17.51 16.75 24.96
C ILE A 183 -18.89 16.70 24.33
N GLN A 184 -19.60 17.82 24.43
CA GLN A 184 -20.68 18.13 23.49
C GLN A 184 -20.07 18.64 22.16
N MET A 185 -19.21 17.83 21.53
CA MET A 185 -18.77 18.04 20.13
C MET A 185 -19.86 17.51 19.20
N THR A 186 -20.96 18.25 19.09
CA THR A 186 -21.93 18.00 18.03
C THR A 186 -21.37 18.51 16.72
N LEU A 187 -21.16 17.62 15.74
CA LEU A 187 -20.73 17.97 14.37
C LEU A 187 -21.71 18.93 13.66
N PHE A 188 -22.93 19.08 14.21
CA PHE A 188 -23.96 20.00 13.77
C PHE A 188 -24.45 20.82 14.96
N PRO A 189 -24.29 22.16 14.97
CA PRO A 189 -24.93 23.00 15.96
C PRO A 189 -26.46 22.88 15.83
N PHE A 190 -27.14 22.53 16.93
CA PHE A 190 -28.60 22.52 16.97
C PHE A 190 -29.09 23.97 16.98
N GLU A 191 -29.57 24.49 15.84
CA GLU A 191 -30.28 25.76 15.81
C GLU A 191 -31.62 25.61 16.55
N ARG A 192 -31.70 26.12 17.78
CA ARG A 192 -32.99 26.34 18.43
C ARG A 192 -33.68 27.50 17.72
N LYS A 193 -34.60 27.20 16.79
CA LYS A 193 -35.61 28.18 16.38
C LYS A 193 -36.49 28.46 17.59
N THR A 194 -36.31 29.62 18.21
CA THR A 194 -37.29 30.19 19.13
C THR A 194 -38.52 30.60 18.32
N LEU A 195 -39.60 29.82 18.42
CA LEU A 195 -40.92 30.29 18.07
C LEU A 195 -41.34 31.27 19.17
N GLN A 196 -41.24 32.57 18.89
CA GLN A 196 -42.02 33.58 19.61
C GLN A 196 -43.45 33.52 19.07
N ALA A 197 -44.41 33.41 19.98
CA ALA A 197 -45.83 33.68 19.74
C ALA A 197 -46.13 35.12 20.15
#